data_AF-A0A5N7MHB4-F1
#
_entry.id   AF-A0A5N7MHB4-F1
#
_cell.length_a   1.000
_cell.length_b   1.000
_cell.length_c   1.000
_cell.angle_alpha   90.00
_cell.angle_beta   90.00
_cell.angle_gamma   90.00
#
_symmetry.space_group_name_H-M   'P 1'
#
loop_
_entity.id
_entity.type
_entity.pdbx_description
1 polymer ?
#
loop_
_entity_poly.entity_id
_entity_poly.type
_entity_poly.pdbx_seq_one_letter_code
_entity_poly.pdbx_strand_id
1 'polypeptide(L)'
;MAHEQRVILRSCVMRVREGGRRRAIREGQRNVHAWVAGELTDVVDGELIEIGYSPFVAGTFTVRPDYAPVHEAKFVVLGRNGQTYAVL
;
A
#
# COMPACT_ATOMS: atom_id res chain seq x y z
N MET A 1 4.45 -28.12 -5.23
CA MET A 1 5.07 -26.82 -5.55
C MET A 1 4.01 -25.74 -5.33
N ALA A 2 4.21 -24.87 -4.34
CA ALA A 2 3.23 -23.84 -4.01
C ALA A 2 3.48 -22.62 -4.91
N HIS A 3 2.56 -22.37 -5.85
CA HIS A 3 2.56 -21.16 -6.65
C HIS A 3 1.99 -20.02 -5.79
N GLU A 4 2.84 -19.14 -5.29
CA GLU A 4 2.39 -17.95 -4.56
C GLU A 4 2.34 -16.76 -5.50
N GLN A 5 1.13 -16.32 -5.87
CA GLN A 5 0.94 -15.07 -6.61
C GLN A 5 1.24 -13.91 -5.66
N ARG A 6 2.43 -13.35 -5.77
CA ARG A 6 2.82 -12.08 -5.15
C ARG A 6 3.13 -11.09 -6.27
N VAL A 7 2.71 -9.85 -6.10
CA VAL A 7 3.19 -8.74 -6.94
C VAL A 7 4.21 -7.99 -6.13
N ILE A 8 5.42 -7.86 -6.65
CA ILE A 8 6.47 -7.07 -6.03
C ILE A 8 6.73 -5.87 -6.92
N LEU A 9 6.73 -4.68 -6.32
CA LEU A 9 7.09 -3.43 -6.95
C LEU A 9 8.37 -2.90 -6.30
N ARG A 10 9.24 -2.27 -7.09
CA ARG A 10 10.38 -1.48 -6.63
C ARG A 10 10.19 0.01 -6.93
N SER A 11 10.93 0.87 -6.23
CA SER A 11 10.89 2.33 -6.40
C SER A 11 9.45 2.87 -6.26
N CYS A 12 8.82 2.51 -5.16
CA CYS A 12 7.40 2.67 -4.95
C CYS A 12 7.03 4.06 -4.44
N VAL A 13 5.92 4.61 -4.95
CA VAL A 13 5.27 5.82 -4.47
C VAL A 13 3.81 5.52 -4.13
N MET A 14 3.41 5.88 -2.91
CA MET A 14 2.06 5.71 -2.40
C MET A 14 1.19 6.90 -2.85
N ARG A 15 0.25 6.65 -3.73
CA ARG A 15 -0.63 7.68 -4.29
C ARG A 15 -2.01 7.60 -3.66
N VAL A 16 -2.52 8.72 -3.18
CA VAL A 16 -3.89 8.89 -2.69
C VAL A 16 -4.51 10.10 -3.38
N ARG A 17 -5.67 9.92 -4.01
CA ARG A 17 -6.47 11.04 -4.57
C ARG A 17 -7.39 11.58 -3.48
N GLU A 18 -7.09 12.77 -2.97
CA GLU A 18 -7.89 13.37 -1.89
C GLU A 18 -9.36 13.62 -2.27
N GLY A 19 -9.64 13.93 -3.54
CA GLY A 19 -11.03 14.01 -4.02
C GLY A 19 -11.78 12.66 -3.89
N GLY A 20 -11.09 11.56 -4.21
CA GLY A 20 -11.63 10.21 -4.06
C GLY A 20 -11.79 9.79 -2.60
N ARG A 21 -10.84 10.17 -1.73
CA ARG A 21 -10.92 9.95 -0.28
C ARG A 21 -12.12 10.67 0.32
N ARG A 22 -12.28 11.97 0.05
CA ARG A 22 -13.43 12.77 0.53
C ARG A 22 -14.77 12.19 0.07
N ARG A 23 -14.83 11.67 -1.16
CA ARG A 23 -15.99 10.95 -1.66
C ARG A 23 -16.27 9.67 -0.86
N ALA A 24 -15.25 8.85 -0.61
CA ALA A 24 -15.38 7.62 0.16
C ALA A 24 -15.88 7.88 1.60
N ILE A 25 -15.42 8.94 2.23
CA ILE A 25 -15.88 9.38 3.56
C ILE A 25 -17.34 9.80 3.51
N ARG A 26 -17.72 10.66 2.55
CA ARG A 26 -19.10 11.16 2.39
C ARG A 26 -20.11 10.05 2.12
N GLU A 27 -19.75 9.10 1.26
CA GLU A 27 -20.65 8.03 0.82
C GLU A 27 -20.58 6.79 1.73
N GLY A 28 -19.60 6.72 2.65
CA GLY A 28 -19.35 5.53 3.48
C GLY A 28 -18.87 4.31 2.68
N GLN A 29 -18.48 4.49 1.42
CA GLN A 29 -18.15 3.41 0.49
C GLN A 29 -16.68 3.47 0.06
N ARG A 30 -16.01 2.32 0.09
CA ARG A 30 -14.62 2.19 -0.36
C ARG A 30 -14.57 2.18 -1.89
N ASN A 31 -14.24 3.32 -2.47
CA ASN A 31 -13.94 3.46 -3.91
C ASN A 31 -12.43 3.24 -4.17
N VAL A 32 -12.01 2.94 -5.40
CA VAL A 32 -10.57 2.90 -5.74
C VAL A 32 -10.04 4.33 -5.89
N HIS A 33 -9.28 4.79 -4.90
CA HIS A 33 -8.70 6.14 -4.89
C HIS A 33 -7.28 6.20 -4.31
N ALA A 34 -6.72 5.04 -4.00
CA ALA A 34 -5.35 4.88 -3.54
C ALA A 34 -4.71 3.70 -4.27
N TRP A 35 -3.44 3.84 -4.65
CA TRP A 35 -2.65 2.79 -5.31
C TRP A 35 -1.15 2.99 -5.04
N VAL A 36 -0.39 1.94 -5.28
CA VAL A 36 1.08 1.97 -5.27
C VAL A 36 1.56 2.04 -6.71
N ALA A 37 2.39 3.01 -7.03
CA ALA A 37 3.05 3.12 -8.33
C ALA A 37 4.52 2.72 -8.18
N GLY A 38 5.04 1.88 -9.07
CA GLY A 38 6.42 1.41 -9.06
C GLY A 38 6.68 0.50 -10.26
N GLU A 39 7.85 -0.13 -10.30
CA GLU A 39 8.24 -1.07 -11.35
C GLU A 39 8.12 -2.51 -10.87
N LEU A 40 7.59 -3.40 -11.70
CA LEU A 40 7.52 -4.84 -11.37
C LEU A 40 8.92 -5.44 -11.21
N THR A 41 9.07 -6.31 -10.22
CA THR A 41 10.29 -7.05 -9.93
C THR A 41 9.94 -8.41 -9.33
N ASP A 42 10.89 -9.35 -9.34
CA ASP A 42 10.78 -10.65 -8.66
C ASP A 42 11.67 -10.72 -7.42
N VAL A 43 12.46 -9.67 -7.16
CA VAL A 43 13.41 -9.60 -6.05
C VAL A 43 12.95 -8.55 -5.04
N VAL A 44 13.06 -8.89 -3.77
CA VAL A 44 12.94 -7.99 -2.63
C VAL A 44 14.18 -8.14 -1.74
N ASP A 45 14.68 -7.02 -1.22
CA ASP A 45 15.79 -7.00 -0.29
C ASP A 45 15.49 -6.01 0.85
N GLY A 46 15.81 -6.41 2.08
CA GLY A 46 15.52 -5.66 3.30
C GLY A 46 14.36 -6.21 4.15
N GLU A 47 14.14 -5.55 5.28
CA GLU A 47 13.11 -5.91 6.26
C GLU A 47 11.71 -5.51 5.78
N LEU A 48 10.77 -6.44 5.85
CA LEU A 48 9.37 -6.22 5.48
C LEU A 48 8.57 -5.70 6.66
N ILE A 49 7.96 -4.54 6.48
CA ILE A 49 7.07 -3.90 7.45
C ILE A 49 5.66 -3.89 6.89
N GLU A 50 4.67 -4.25 7.70
CA GLU A 50 3.27 -4.18 7.27
C GLU A 50 2.82 -2.72 7.08
N ILE A 51 2.22 -2.44 5.93
CA ILE A 51 1.62 -1.15 5.62
C ILE A 51 0.16 -1.31 5.21
N GLY A 52 -0.62 -0.26 5.39
CA GLY A 52 -2.02 -0.26 4.98
C GLY A 52 -2.59 1.12 4.72
N TYR A 53 -3.72 1.13 4.03
CA TYR A 53 -4.50 2.31 3.77
C TYR A 53 -5.95 2.12 4.22
N SER A 54 -6.46 3.08 4.99
CA SER A 54 -7.90 3.20 5.29
C SER A 54 -8.30 4.67 5.16
N PRO A 55 -9.23 5.01 4.26
CA PRO A 55 -9.65 6.41 4.06
C PRO A 55 -10.29 7.02 5.30
N PHE A 56 -10.85 6.18 6.17
CA PHE A 56 -11.51 6.57 7.42
C PHE A 56 -10.53 6.79 8.58
N VAL A 57 -9.26 6.41 8.42
CA VAL A 57 -8.22 6.54 9.45
C VAL A 57 -7.21 7.62 9.09
N ALA A 58 -6.68 7.61 7.86
CA ALA A 58 -5.62 8.52 7.44
C ALA A 58 -5.77 8.98 5.98
N GLY A 59 -5.12 10.12 5.67
CA GLY A 59 -4.97 10.64 4.30
C GLY A 59 -3.86 9.97 3.49
N THR A 60 -3.08 9.10 4.13
CA THR A 60 -1.88 8.46 3.56
C THR A 60 -1.90 6.96 3.82
N PHE A 61 -1.03 6.23 3.14
CA PHE A 61 -0.63 4.91 3.61
C PHE A 61 0.10 5.07 4.94
N THR A 62 0.06 4.04 5.76
CA THR A 62 0.62 4.07 7.12
C THR A 62 1.22 2.73 7.48
N VAL A 63 2.32 2.74 8.24
CA VAL A 63 2.85 1.52 8.86
C VAL A 63 1.88 0.97 9.90
N ARG A 64 2.01 -0.30 10.22
CA ARG A 64 1.32 -0.97 11.33
C ARG A 64 2.36 -1.45 12.35
N PRO A 65 2.09 -1.34 13.66
CA PRO A 65 0.89 -0.77 14.29
C PRO A 65 0.96 0.76 14.52
N ASP A 66 2.10 1.42 14.31
CA ASP A 66 2.32 2.80 14.79
C ASP A 66 1.64 3.91 13.96
N TYR A 67 1.01 3.57 12.83
CA TYR A 67 0.32 4.49 11.94
C TYR A 67 1.18 5.64 11.37
N ALA A 68 2.51 5.55 11.43
CA ALA A 68 3.40 6.54 10.80
C ALA A 68 3.17 6.58 9.27
N PRO A 69 3.14 7.78 8.65
CA PRO A 69 2.80 7.94 7.25
C PRO A 69 3.86 7.36 6.32
N VAL A 70 3.43 6.76 5.22
CA VAL A 70 4.28 6.20 4.17
C VAL A 70 3.91 6.84 2.84
N HIS A 71 4.88 7.52 2.24
CA HIS A 71 4.75 8.18 0.93
C HIS A 71 5.55 7.47 -0.16
N GLU A 72 6.67 6.86 0.23
CA GLU A 72 7.60 6.16 -0.65
C GLU A 72 8.08 4.87 0.04
N ALA A 73 8.52 3.90 -0.76
CA ALA A 73 9.17 2.68 -0.29
C ALA A 73 10.11 2.14 -1.37
N LYS A 74 11.21 1.50 -0.95
CA LYS A 74 12.11 0.78 -1.86
C LYS A 74 11.39 -0.37 -2.54
N PHE A 75 10.63 -1.15 -1.77
CA PHE A 75 9.82 -2.26 -2.27
C PHE A 75 8.44 -2.26 -1.66
N VAL A 76 7.45 -2.74 -2.43
CA VAL A 76 6.12 -3.10 -1.93
C VAL A 76 5.78 -4.51 -2.41
N VAL A 77 5.37 -5.36 -1.47
CA VAL A 77 4.91 -6.73 -1.72
C VAL A 77 3.40 -6.77 -1.46
N LEU A 78 2.62 -7.04 -2.49
CA LEU A 78 1.18 -7.30 -2.39
C LEU A 78 0.95 -8.81 -2.25
N GLY A 79 0.45 -9.22 -1.08
CA GLY A 79 0.10 -10.61 -0.77
C GLY A 79 -1.32 -10.99 -1.19
N ARG A 80 -1.62 -12.30 -1.21
CA ARG A 80 -2.90 -12.87 -1.67
C ARG A 80 -4.14 -12.39 -0.89
N ASN A 81 -3.99 -12.02 0.38
CA ASN A 81 -5.12 -11.67 1.27
C ASN A 81 -5.33 -10.16 1.42
N GLY A 82 -4.74 -9.35 0.54
CA GLY A 82 -4.75 -7.89 0.66
C GLY A 82 -3.76 -7.34 1.70
N GLN A 83 -3.01 -8.21 2.38
CA GLN A 83 -1.86 -7.81 3.18
C GLN A 83 -0.80 -7.20 2.29
N THR A 84 -0.29 -6.05 2.71
CA THR A 84 0.70 -5.28 1.97
C THR A 84 1.89 -5.04 2.88
N TYR A 85 3.09 -5.36 2.38
CA TYR A 85 4.34 -5.13 3.10
C TYR A 85 5.22 -4.18 2.30
N ALA A 86 6.08 -3.44 2.98
CA ALA A 86 7.03 -2.53 2.36
C ALA A 86 8.41 -2.63 2.99
N VAL A 87 9.42 -2.35 2.18
CA VAL A 87 10.77 -1.99 2.65
C VAL A 87 10.89 -0.49 2.47
N LEU A 88 11.07 0.25 3.58
CA LEU A 88 11.14 1.72 3.56
C LEU A 88 12.54 2.24 3.17
#